data_AF-A0A382EN93-F1
#
_entry.id   AF-A0A382EN93-F1
#
_cell.length_a   1.000
_cell.length_b   1.000
_cell.length_c   1.000
_cell.angle_alpha   90.00
_cell.angle_beta   90.00
_cell.angle_gamma   90.00
#
_symmetry.space_group_name_H-M   'P 1'
#
loop_
_entity.id
_entity.type
_entity.pdbx_description
1 polymer ?
#
loop_
_entity_poly.entity_id
_entity_poly.type
_entity_poly.pdbx_seq_one_letter_code
_entity_poly.pdbx_strand_id
1 'polypeptide(L)'
;MALIHGMPMIGHCYCRVRLCDALSDTYVATCDKEIFDYIESIGGKAVMTADTHERASDRAAEAMVKIEEATGELTDILVMVQGDEPMDTPEMISQALLPMLQDDSVQVVNLMGCIKNLA
;
A
#
# COMPACT_ATOMS: atom_id res chain seq x y z
N MET A 1 7.38 17.00 1.94
CA MET A 1 6.80 16.23 0.79
C MET A 1 6.49 17.14 -0.41
N ALA A 2 6.61 16.67 -1.65
CA ALA A 2 6.20 17.42 -2.85
C ALA A 2 4.69 17.30 -3.12
N LEU A 3 4.07 18.37 -3.63
CA LEU A 3 2.61 18.44 -3.84
C LEU A 3 2.24 18.18 -5.30
N ILE A 4 1.19 17.37 -5.49
CA ILE A 4 0.50 17.16 -6.75
C ILE A 4 -0.91 17.72 -6.56
N HIS A 5 -1.26 18.78 -7.29
CA HIS A 5 -2.56 19.45 -7.15
C HIS A 5 -2.97 19.79 -5.69
N GLY A 6 -2.02 20.21 -4.86
CA GLY A 6 -2.27 20.63 -3.48
C GLY A 6 -2.26 19.51 -2.42
N MET A 7 -2.06 18.25 -2.84
CA MET A 7 -1.95 17.10 -1.95
C MET A 7 -0.60 16.38 -2.16
N PRO A 8 0.10 15.97 -1.09
CA PRO A 8 1.29 15.13 -1.19
C PRO A 8 1.04 13.85 -2.00
N MET A 9 2.05 13.39 -2.74
CA MET A 9 1.98 12.14 -3.53
C MET A 9 1.42 10.96 -2.73
N ILE A 10 1.92 10.74 -1.51
CA ILE A 10 1.44 9.66 -0.63
C ILE A 10 -0.05 9.79 -0.28
N GLY A 11 -0.57 11.01 -0.20
CA GLY A 11 -2.00 11.26 0.00
C GLY A 11 -2.84 10.79 -1.18
N HIS A 12 -2.35 11.02 -2.42
CA HIS A 12 -3.01 10.51 -3.62
C HIS A 12 -2.97 8.98 -3.64
N CYS A 13 -1.81 8.38 -3.38
CA CYS A 13 -1.66 6.92 -3.31
C CYS A 13 -2.63 6.32 -2.28
N TYR A 14 -2.63 6.82 -1.04
CA TYR A 14 -3.50 6.34 0.02
C TYR A 14 -4.99 6.44 -0.35
N CYS A 15 -5.42 7.62 -0.82
CA CYS A 15 -6.83 7.83 -1.20
C CYS A 15 -7.26 6.88 -2.32
N ARG A 16 -6.41 6.66 -3.32
CA ARG A 16 -6.74 5.80 -4.47
C ARG A 16 -6.77 4.32 -4.10
N VAL A 17 -5.81 3.85 -3.31
CA VAL A 17 -5.79 2.45 -2.82
C VAL A 17 -7.06 2.16 -2.02
N ARG A 18 -7.47 3.08 -1.15
CA ARG A 18 -8.67 2.95 -0.30
C ARG A 18 -10.00 2.92 -1.09
N LEU A 19 -10.01 3.30 -2.37
CA LEU A 19 -11.19 3.16 -3.23
C LEU A 19 -11.38 1.71 -3.75
N CYS A 20 -10.45 0.80 -3.47
CA CYS A 20 -10.57 -0.61 -3.84
C CYS A 20 -11.45 -1.36 -2.83
N ASP A 21 -12.67 -1.70 -3.22
CA ASP A 21 -13.63 -2.44 -2.38
C ASP A 21 -13.17 -3.86 -2.00
N ALA A 22 -12.17 -4.40 -2.69
CA ALA A 22 -11.59 -5.70 -2.38
C ALA A 22 -10.64 -5.68 -1.17
N LEU A 23 -10.25 -4.50 -0.68
CA LEU A 23 -9.38 -4.34 0.48
C LEU A 23 -10.20 -4.15 1.75
N SER A 24 -9.93 -4.96 2.77
CA SER A 24 -10.54 -4.80 4.10
C SER A 24 -10.01 -3.57 4.84
N ASP A 25 -8.74 -3.22 4.62
CA ASP A 25 -8.09 -2.09 5.27
C ASP A 25 -6.92 -1.54 4.46
N THR A 26 -6.45 -0.33 4.79
CA THR A 26 -5.32 0.31 4.11
C THR A 26 -4.51 1.14 5.10
N TYR A 27 -3.20 0.89 5.13
CA TYR A 27 -2.23 1.55 6.00
C TYR A 27 -1.05 2.10 5.21
N VAL A 28 -0.49 3.23 5.65
CA VAL A 28 0.79 3.73 5.16
C VAL A 28 1.91 3.33 6.12
N ALA A 29 2.83 2.49 5.65
CA ALA A 29 4.04 2.13 6.38
C ALA A 29 5.17 3.14 6.11
N THR A 30 5.68 3.83 7.12
CA THR A 30 6.72 4.86 6.96
C THR A 30 7.66 4.93 8.14
N CYS A 31 8.91 5.36 7.94
CA CYS A 31 9.82 5.75 9.02
C CYS A 31 9.83 7.26 9.28
N ASP A 32 9.17 8.04 8.42
CA ASP A 32 9.16 9.50 8.47
C ASP A 32 7.95 9.99 9.24
N LYS A 33 8.21 10.70 10.34
CA LYS A 33 7.15 11.29 11.16
C LYS A 33 6.29 12.29 10.38
N GLU A 34 6.87 13.02 9.42
CA GLU A 34 6.11 13.94 8.55
C GLU A 34 5.04 13.21 7.73
N ILE A 35 5.36 12.04 7.17
CA ILE A 35 4.42 11.23 6.39
C ILE A 35 3.35 10.65 7.32
N PHE A 36 3.76 10.11 8.47
CA PHE A 36 2.85 9.56 9.48
C PHE A 36 1.82 10.61 9.92
N ASP A 37 2.29 11.77 10.38
CA ASP A 37 1.43 12.84 10.89
C ASP A 37 0.48 13.36 9.79
N TYR A 38 0.95 13.43 8.54
CA TYR A 38 0.11 13.82 7.40
C TYR A 38 -1.03 12.83 7.16
N ILE A 39 -0.74 11.52 7.12
CA ILE A 39 -1.76 10.49 6.87
C ILE A 39 -2.81 10.47 7.99
N GLU A 40 -2.39 10.57 9.24
CA GLU A 40 -3.31 10.70 10.37
C GLU A 40 -4.15 11.99 10.28
N SER A 41 -3.57 13.11 9.81
CA SER A 41 -4.30 14.38 9.68
C SER A 41 -5.44 14.35 8.66
N ILE A 42 -5.37 13.46 7.67
CA ILE A 42 -6.44 13.23 6.69
C ILE A 42 -7.40 12.11 7.10
N GLY A 43 -7.27 11.60 8.34
CA GLY A 43 -8.06 10.49 8.87
C GLY A 43 -7.68 9.13 8.27
N GLY A 44 -6.51 9.03 7.66
CA GLY A 44 -5.94 7.76 7.22
C GLY A 44 -5.26 7.02 8.37
N LYS A 45 -4.78 5.81 8.09
CA LYS A 45 -4.05 4.99 9.06
C LYS A 45 -2.59 4.90 8.66
N ALA A 46 -1.69 5.24 9.58
CA ALA A 46 -0.24 5.07 9.36
C ALA A 46 0.40 4.17 10.41
N VAL A 47 1.52 3.54 10.04
CA VAL A 47 2.33 2.69 10.92
C VAL A 47 3.78 3.10 10.82
N MET A 48 4.38 3.41 11.96
CA MET A 48 5.82 3.69 12.04
C MET A 48 6.62 2.40 11.87
N THR A 49 7.61 2.43 10.99
CA THR A 49 8.53 1.32 10.66
C THR A 49 9.98 1.77 10.84
N ALA A 50 10.91 0.82 10.89
CA ALA A 50 12.33 1.13 10.97
C ALA A 50 12.82 1.90 9.73
N ASP A 51 13.80 2.78 9.93
CA ASP A 51 14.51 3.51 8.87
C ASP A 51 15.64 2.68 8.25
N THR A 52 15.95 1.51 8.80
CA THR A 52 17.05 0.64 8.38
C THR A 52 16.67 -0.40 7.31
N HIS A 53 15.41 -0.46 6.89
CA HIS A 53 14.97 -1.42 5.87
C HIS A 53 15.47 -1.03 4.49
N GLU A 54 16.20 -1.94 3.84
CA GLU A 54 16.67 -1.75 2.47
C GLU A 54 15.60 -2.13 1.43
N ARG A 55 14.66 -3.02 1.78
CA ARG A 55 13.65 -3.54 0.86
C ARG A 55 12.25 -3.13 1.30
N ALA A 56 11.40 -2.82 0.31
CA ALA A 56 10.00 -2.53 0.55
C ALA A 56 9.25 -3.69 1.23
N SER A 57 9.59 -4.94 0.88
CA SER A 57 9.02 -6.15 1.48
C SER A 57 9.29 -6.25 2.98
N ASP A 58 10.49 -5.88 3.44
CA ASP A 58 10.87 -5.97 4.86
C ASP A 58 10.09 -4.94 5.68
N ARG A 59 9.94 -3.72 5.13
CA ARG A 59 9.08 -2.67 5.70
C ARG A 59 7.61 -3.10 5.76
N ALA A 60 7.11 -3.72 4.69
CA ALA A 60 5.74 -4.19 4.63
C ALA A 60 5.47 -5.32 5.65
N ALA A 61 6.43 -6.25 5.82
CA ALA A 61 6.36 -7.30 6.81
C ALA A 61 6.36 -6.75 8.25
N GLU A 62 7.22 -5.76 8.57
CA GLU A 62 7.20 -5.11 9.88
C GLU A 62 5.85 -4.42 10.15
N ALA A 63 5.32 -3.71 9.16
CA ALA A 63 4.04 -3.02 9.29
C ALA A 63 2.90 -4.01 9.52
N MET A 64 2.86 -5.12 8.78
CA MET A 64 1.87 -6.18 8.95
C MET A 64 1.88 -6.71 10.39
N VAL A 65 3.04 -7.13 10.92
CA VAL A 65 3.16 -7.64 12.30
C VAL A 65 2.63 -6.62 13.32
N LYS A 66 3.00 -5.33 13.17
CA LYS A 66 2.52 -4.27 14.07
C LYS A 66 1.01 -4.05 14.00
N ILE A 67 0.42 -4.18 12.80
CA ILE A 67 -1.02 -4.06 12.61
C ILE A 67 -1.72 -5.23 13.29
N GLU A 68 -1.26 -6.45 13.05
CA GLU A 68 -1.82 -7.67 13.67
C GLU A 68 -1.74 -7.63 15.20
N GLU A 69 -0.62 -7.16 15.76
CA GLU A 69 -0.46 -6.96 17.21
C GLU A 69 -1.42 -5.91 17.77
N ALA A 70 -1.70 -4.84 17.02
CA ALA A 70 -2.56 -3.75 17.45
C ALA A 70 -4.06 -4.08 17.31
N THR A 71 -4.46 -4.80 16.26
CA THR A 71 -5.86 -5.15 15.98
C THR A 71 -6.28 -6.47 16.60
N GLY A 72 -5.34 -7.40 16.81
CA GLY A 72 -5.61 -8.78 17.18
C GLY A 72 -6.17 -9.63 16.03
N GLU A 73 -6.15 -9.11 14.80
CA GLU A 73 -6.60 -9.80 13.59
C GLU A 73 -5.41 -10.20 12.73
N LEU A 74 -5.40 -11.42 12.21
CA LEU A 74 -4.34 -11.90 11.31
C LEU A 74 -4.63 -11.51 9.87
N THR A 75 -3.57 -11.23 9.11
CA THR A 75 -3.62 -10.85 7.70
C THR A 75 -3.49 -12.09 6.81
N ASP A 76 -4.53 -12.40 6.03
CA ASP A 76 -4.48 -13.53 5.08
C ASP A 76 -3.70 -13.17 3.80
N ILE A 77 -3.91 -11.94 3.29
CA ILE A 77 -3.29 -11.45 2.05
C ILE A 77 -2.77 -10.03 2.27
N LEU A 78 -1.47 -9.84 2.08
CA LEU A 78 -0.82 -8.53 2.11
C LEU A 78 -0.64 -7.98 0.69
N VAL A 79 -1.29 -6.86 0.39
CA VAL A 79 -1.07 -6.12 -0.85
C VAL A 79 -0.09 -4.98 -0.60
N MET A 80 1.07 -5.06 -1.22
CA MET A 80 2.09 -4.00 -1.14
C MET A 80 1.94 -3.05 -2.33
N VAL A 81 1.58 -1.80 -2.05
CA VAL A 81 1.52 -0.71 -3.04
C VAL A 81 2.61 0.31 -2.71
N GLN A 82 3.37 0.75 -3.72
CA GLN A 82 4.43 1.73 -3.51
C GLN A 82 3.86 3.14 -3.27
N GLY A 83 4.51 3.90 -2.39
CA GLY A 83 4.05 5.24 -1.99
C GLY A 83 4.25 6.32 -3.05
N ASP A 84 4.90 5.99 -4.16
CA ASP A 84 5.25 6.87 -5.27
C ASP A 84 4.50 6.58 -6.58
N GLU A 85 3.47 5.73 -6.54
CA GLU A 85 2.61 5.37 -7.69
C GLU A 85 1.20 6.00 -7.60
N PRO A 86 1.06 7.35 -7.68
CA PRO A 86 -0.24 8.02 -7.51
C PRO A 86 -1.22 7.76 -8.66
N MET A 87 -0.82 7.01 -9.69
CA MET A 87 -1.66 6.67 -10.84
C MET A 87 -2.25 5.26 -10.76
N ASP A 88 -1.85 4.44 -9.78
CA ASP A 88 -2.42 3.12 -9.56
C ASP A 88 -3.93 3.22 -9.37
N THR A 89 -4.68 2.35 -10.04
CA THR A 89 -6.15 2.37 -9.98
C THR A 89 -6.68 1.25 -9.08
N PRO A 90 -7.87 1.42 -8.47
CA PRO A 90 -8.53 0.35 -7.73
C PRO A 90 -8.69 -0.96 -8.53
N GLU A 91 -8.92 -0.84 -9.84
CA GLU A 91 -9.05 -1.97 -10.74
C GLU A 91 -7.74 -2.73 -10.90
N MET A 92 -6.59 -2.05 -10.92
CA MET A 92 -5.28 -2.70 -10.95
C MET A 92 -5.10 -3.56 -9.70
N ILE A 93 -5.37 -3.00 -8.52
CA ILE A 93 -5.29 -3.72 -7.25
C ILE A 93 -6.22 -4.94 -7.24
N SER A 94 -7.45 -4.76 -7.70
CA SER A 94 -8.43 -5.85 -7.83
C SER A 94 -7.94 -6.96 -8.77
N GLN A 95 -7.30 -6.59 -9.88
CA GLN A 95 -6.70 -7.55 -10.82
C GLN A 95 -5.51 -8.31 -10.22
N ALA A 96 -4.71 -7.67 -9.35
CA ALA A 96 -3.62 -8.35 -8.65
C ALA A 96 -4.13 -9.36 -7.62
N LEU A 97 -5.24 -9.04 -6.95
CA LEU A 97 -5.85 -9.88 -5.93
C LEU A 97 -6.60 -11.09 -6.51
N LEU A 98 -7.26 -10.92 -7.66
CA LEU A 98 -8.16 -11.92 -8.21
C LEU A 98 -7.56 -13.34 -8.32
N PRO A 99 -6.31 -13.54 -8.79
CA PRO A 99 -5.72 -14.88 -8.85
C PRO A 99 -5.54 -15.52 -7.47
N MET A 100 -5.14 -14.74 -6.46
CA MET A 100 -4.97 -15.24 -5.09
C MET A 100 -6.31 -15.61 -4.44
N LEU A 101 -7.37 -14.87 -4.76
CA LEU A 101 -8.73 -15.15 -4.25
C LEU A 101 -9.39 -16.37 -4.92
N GLN A 102 -8.91 -16.78 -6.10
CA GLN A 102 -9.47 -17.91 -6.85
C GLN A 102 -8.70 -19.21 -6.63
N ASP A 103 -7.43 -19.13 -6.26
CA ASP A 103 -6.53 -20.27 -6.08
C ASP A 103 -5.52 -20.01 -4.96
N ASP A 104 -5.79 -20.61 -3.79
CA ASP A 104 -4.96 -20.51 -2.59
C ASP A 104 -3.54 -21.08 -2.78
N SER A 105 -3.27 -21.82 -3.87
CA SER A 105 -1.92 -22.27 -4.20
C SER A 105 -1.04 -21.14 -4.77
N VAL A 106 -1.63 -20.03 -5.21
CA VAL A 106 -0.92 -18.85 -5.70
C VAL A 106 -0.31 -18.08 -4.52
N GLN A 107 1.01 -18.09 -4.45
CA GLN A 107 1.74 -17.43 -3.35
C GLN A 107 2.14 -15.97 -3.67
N VAL A 108 2.31 -15.65 -4.95
CA VAL A 108 2.78 -14.32 -5.39
C VAL A 108 2.13 -13.96 -6.72
N VAL A 109 1.62 -12.73 -6.81
CA VAL A 109 1.14 -12.12 -8.06
C VAL A 109 1.91 -10.83 -8.31
N ASN A 110 2.25 -10.57 -9.57
CA ASN A 110 2.77 -9.29 -10.00
C ASN A 110 2.02 -8.82 -11.25
N LEU A 111 1.59 -7.56 -11.27
CA LEU A 111 0.94 -6.98 -12.43
C LEU A 111 1.98 -6.58 -13.48
N MET A 112 1.64 -6.77 -14.75
CA MET A 112 2.47 -6.35 -15.86
C MET A 112 1.62 -5.62 -16.89
N GLY A 113 2.09 -4.45 -17.32
CA GLY A 113 1.52 -3.68 -18.42
C GLY A 113 2.40 -3.76 -19.66
N CYS A 114 1.79 -3.79 -20.84
CA CYS A 114 2.54 -3.63 -22.08
C CYS A 114 2.94 -2.15 -22.24
N ILE A 115 4.24 -1.88 -22.29
CA ILE A 115 4.76 -0.55 -22.62
C ILE A 115 4.58 -0.33 -24.12
N LYS A 116 3.55 0.45 -24.49
CA LYS A 116 3.21 0.67 -25.91
C LYS A 116 4.05 1.75 -26.59
N ASN A 117 4.74 2.60 -25.84
CA ASN A 117 5.65 3.61 -26.35
C ASN A 117 6.92 3.65 -25.50
N LEU A 118 8.06 3.29 -26.11
CA LEU A 118 9.38 3.69 -25.65
C LEU A 118 9.66 5.02 -26.34
N ALA A 119 9.30 6.13 -25.69
CA ALA A 119 9.79 7.45 -26.12
C ALA A 119 11.16 7.69 -25.49
#